data_AF-A0A2V6TPM4-F1
#
_entry.id   AF-A0A2V6TPM4-F1
#
_cell.length_a   1.000
_cell.length_b   1.000
_cell.length_c   1.000
_cell.angle_alpha   90.00
_cell.angle_beta   90.00
_cell.angle_gamma   90.00
#
_symmetry.space_group_name_H-M   'P 1'
#
loop_
_entity.id
_entity.type
_entity.pdbx_description
1 polymer ?
#
loop_
_entity_poly.entity_id
_entity_poly.type
_entity_poly.pdbx_seq_one_letter_code
_entity_poly.pdbx_strand_id
1 'polypeptide(L)'
;MVSLLAPGLASAQPPPIGAQPTPPSGTTMRPVQQAPPAAAAPARGTTPGPDYRLGPGDVLDVQIAGRLEIIRQQVVVDFEGAVNAPPLGAIPVGGATLLEAHRRVAARAREVFRYAEATITVVTPRAFEVVVSGEVERPGALAETALRRVHDVVLDAGGITARGSTRRVLVTRRGVESTVDPLAFQLRGDLTQNPAVEEGVKIHVPPRAGTVALTGAVRRPGEYELGASRSLRSLLDLAGGVIPPAADNEARLTRLGVDGRKTTAPFDMRAALAPPADFVLQPGDALFVPPAATLQDLVEVRGAFNGTSESTKMQVAGKATILQRIELAQGDRVRDVVQRAGGAAVYADLRLALVERSGASGPRQRIPIDLYRMLVEKDDVPNILLQNGDVFLLPIAEDKVFILGEVKTPGGQDFRPDLSAREYVALAGGATTRGRLDNTVVTFRNGRTYAMADAPPLEPGSVVTVPEVAVKWWQDYVTILSTIATLATAYTGLYFIFHGQVN
;
A
#
# COMPACT_ATOMS: atom_id res chain seq x y z
N MET A 1 61.46 9.10 -60.82
CA MET A 1 60.61 7.96 -61.22
C MET A 1 59.72 7.61 -60.05
N VAL A 2 58.41 7.70 -60.29
CA VAL A 2 57.22 7.14 -59.61
C VAL A 2 57.46 6.24 -58.37
N SER A 3 56.78 6.51 -57.24
CA SER A 3 55.66 5.67 -56.75
C SER A 3 55.25 5.93 -55.28
N LEU A 4 53.99 6.38 -55.13
CA LEU A 4 52.97 6.03 -54.12
C LEU A 4 53.21 6.15 -52.58
N LEU A 5 52.53 7.18 -52.03
CA LEU A 5 51.55 7.20 -50.93
C LEU A 5 51.91 6.78 -49.49
N ALA A 6 51.81 7.75 -48.58
CA ALA A 6 51.58 7.59 -47.13
C ALA A 6 50.56 8.64 -46.63
N PRO A 7 49.77 8.38 -45.57
CA PRO A 7 48.60 9.18 -45.22
C PRO A 7 48.96 10.35 -44.29
N GLY A 8 48.42 11.54 -44.59
CA GLY A 8 48.59 12.76 -43.81
C GLY A 8 47.36 13.08 -42.95
N LEU A 9 47.60 13.21 -41.64
CA LEU A 9 46.76 13.91 -40.67
C LEU A 9 46.58 15.37 -41.07
N ALA A 10 45.35 15.90 -41.02
CA ALA A 10 45.12 17.34 -41.00
C ALA A 10 43.83 17.69 -40.25
N SER A 11 44.04 18.38 -39.12
CA SER A 11 43.11 19.24 -38.41
C SER A 11 42.54 20.34 -39.32
N ALA A 12 41.23 20.58 -39.29
CA ALA A 12 40.59 21.67 -40.02
C ALA A 12 39.74 22.56 -39.09
N GLN A 13 39.96 23.87 -39.27
CA GLN A 13 39.33 25.05 -38.66
C GLN A 13 37.80 25.11 -38.81
N PRO A 14 37.12 25.94 -37.98
CA PRO A 14 35.69 26.21 -38.15
C PRO A 14 35.41 27.17 -39.32
N PRO A 15 34.32 26.99 -40.08
CA PRO A 15 33.94 27.90 -41.15
C PRO A 15 33.09 29.11 -40.66
N PRO A 16 32.97 30.18 -41.48
CA PRO A 16 32.48 31.49 -41.06
C PRO A 16 30.97 31.69 -41.26
N ILE A 17 30.45 32.72 -40.60
CA ILE A 17 29.04 33.17 -40.60
C ILE A 17 28.66 33.73 -41.98
N GLY A 18 27.59 33.20 -42.57
CA GLY A 18 26.96 33.65 -43.82
C GLY A 18 25.50 34.09 -43.59
N ALA A 19 25.10 35.11 -44.34
CA ALA A 19 23.93 35.98 -44.15
C ALA A 19 22.54 35.32 -44.37
N GLN A 20 21.53 35.90 -43.71
CA GLN A 20 20.10 35.61 -43.85
C GLN A 20 19.51 36.13 -45.17
N PRO A 21 18.58 35.40 -45.82
CA PRO A 21 17.68 35.97 -46.81
C PRO A 21 16.35 36.44 -46.18
N THR A 22 15.91 37.61 -46.65
CA THR A 22 14.64 38.30 -46.37
C THR A 22 13.39 37.51 -46.78
N PRO A 23 12.25 37.65 -46.07
CA PRO A 23 10.98 37.04 -46.46
C PRO A 23 10.24 37.86 -47.54
N PRO A 24 9.46 37.20 -48.42
CA PRO A 24 8.63 37.92 -49.38
C PRO A 24 7.44 38.61 -48.69
N SER A 25 7.26 39.88 -49.03
CA SER A 25 6.09 40.68 -48.69
C SER A 25 4.96 40.41 -49.70
N GLY A 26 3.73 40.31 -49.20
CA GLY A 26 2.52 40.59 -49.99
C GLY A 26 1.68 39.39 -50.42
N THR A 27 0.86 38.87 -49.51
CA THR A 27 -0.49 38.38 -49.88
C THR A 27 -1.44 38.72 -48.74
N THR A 28 -2.46 39.51 -49.10
CA THR A 28 -3.54 40.03 -48.27
C THR A 28 -4.08 38.97 -47.30
N MET A 29 -3.94 39.19 -45.99
CA MET A 29 -4.65 38.39 -44.99
C MET A 29 -6.15 38.63 -45.17
N ARG A 30 -6.88 37.64 -45.71
CA ARG A 30 -8.31 37.52 -45.45
C ARG A 30 -8.49 37.47 -43.93
N PRO A 31 -9.52 38.11 -43.36
CA PRO A 31 -9.90 37.82 -41.99
C PRO A 31 -10.11 36.31 -41.88
N VAL A 32 -9.44 35.67 -40.93
CA VAL A 32 -9.81 34.33 -40.50
C VAL A 32 -11.21 34.48 -39.95
N GLN A 33 -12.21 34.20 -40.79
CA GLN A 33 -13.57 34.04 -40.38
C GLN A 33 -13.52 32.90 -39.36
N GLN A 34 -13.68 33.25 -38.07
CA GLN A 34 -13.84 32.28 -37.01
C GLN A 34 -14.91 31.30 -37.51
N ALA A 35 -14.52 30.04 -37.64
CA ALA A 35 -15.49 28.99 -37.87
C ALA A 35 -16.55 29.13 -36.77
N PRO A 36 -17.85 29.12 -37.10
CA PRO A 36 -18.90 29.03 -36.09
C PRO A 36 -18.54 27.89 -35.14
N PRO A 37 -18.87 27.97 -33.83
CA PRO A 37 -18.71 26.83 -32.94
C PRO A 37 -19.31 25.62 -33.64
N ALA A 38 -18.54 24.55 -33.75
CA ALA A 38 -18.95 23.35 -34.45
C ALA A 38 -20.34 22.98 -33.94
N ALA A 39 -21.35 23.19 -34.78
CA ALA A 39 -22.71 22.80 -34.47
C ALA A 39 -22.63 21.32 -34.12
N ALA A 40 -23.11 20.97 -32.92
CA ALA A 40 -23.20 19.60 -32.47
C ALA A 40 -23.75 18.76 -33.62
N ALA A 41 -23.00 17.72 -34.01
CA ALA A 41 -23.48 16.76 -35.00
C ALA A 41 -24.91 16.34 -34.58
N PRO A 42 -25.90 16.31 -35.49
CA PRO A 42 -27.24 15.91 -35.12
C PRO A 42 -27.14 14.51 -34.51
N ALA A 43 -27.55 14.41 -33.24
CA ALA A 43 -27.56 13.15 -32.52
C ALA A 43 -28.25 12.10 -33.39
N ARG A 44 -27.62 10.93 -33.56
CA ARG A 44 -28.29 9.77 -34.15
C ARG A 44 -29.64 9.62 -33.45
N GLY A 45 -30.73 9.73 -34.21
CA GLY A 45 -32.09 9.82 -33.70
C GLY A 45 -32.36 8.72 -32.68
N THR A 46 -32.24 9.07 -31.40
CA THR A 46 -32.57 8.18 -30.31
C THR A 46 -34.07 8.35 -30.14
N THR A 47 -34.85 7.43 -30.69
CA THR A 47 -36.30 7.43 -30.51
C THR A 47 -36.59 7.42 -29.01
N PRO A 48 -37.38 8.37 -28.48
CA PRO A 48 -37.66 8.42 -27.06
C PRO A 48 -38.28 7.11 -26.56
N GLY A 49 -37.83 6.65 -25.40
CA GLY A 49 -38.34 5.43 -24.77
C GLY A 49 -39.80 5.56 -24.30
N PRO A 50 -40.42 4.47 -23.84
CA PRO A 50 -41.82 4.46 -23.42
C PRO A 50 -42.13 5.40 -22.25
N ASP A 51 -41.14 5.70 -21.40
CA ASP A 51 -41.27 6.60 -20.25
C ASP A 51 -41.13 8.08 -20.60
N TYR A 52 -40.86 8.41 -21.87
CA TYR A 52 -40.78 9.78 -22.34
C TYR A 52 -42.12 10.48 -22.19
N ARG A 53 -42.10 11.67 -21.58
CA ARG A 53 -43.29 12.50 -21.39
C ARG A 53 -43.26 13.70 -22.31
N LEU A 54 -44.27 13.78 -23.16
CA LEU A 54 -44.47 14.88 -24.08
C LEU A 54 -44.67 16.19 -23.32
N GLY A 55 -44.23 17.28 -23.92
CA GLY A 55 -44.37 18.63 -23.37
C GLY A 55 -44.04 19.69 -24.40
N PRO A 56 -44.23 20.98 -24.04
CA PRO A 56 -44.12 22.09 -24.97
C PRO A 56 -42.79 22.09 -25.73
N GLY A 57 -42.85 22.34 -27.04
CA GLY A 57 -41.69 22.35 -27.93
C GLY A 57 -41.29 20.99 -28.52
N ASP A 58 -41.92 19.88 -28.11
CA ASP A 58 -41.73 18.59 -28.77
C ASP A 58 -42.28 18.63 -30.21
N VAL A 59 -41.50 18.15 -31.18
CA VAL A 59 -41.93 18.01 -32.58
C VAL A 59 -42.30 16.56 -32.84
N LEU A 60 -43.56 16.35 -33.22
CA LEU A 60 -44.16 15.05 -33.42
C LEU A 60 -44.53 14.85 -34.89
N ASP A 61 -44.31 13.65 -35.41
CA ASP A 61 -44.82 13.22 -36.70
C ASP A 61 -46.11 12.44 -36.46
N VAL A 62 -47.21 12.99 -36.94
CA VAL A 62 -48.54 12.38 -36.89
C VAL A 62 -48.85 11.83 -38.27
N GLN A 63 -49.00 10.51 -38.33
CA GLN A 63 -49.37 9.79 -39.54
C GLN A 63 -50.77 9.21 -39.37
N ILE A 64 -51.71 9.66 -40.18
CA ILE A 64 -53.10 9.20 -40.23
C ILE A 64 -53.24 8.36 -41.50
N ALA A 65 -53.31 7.04 -41.33
CA ALA A 65 -53.54 6.11 -42.43
C ALA A 65 -55.05 5.83 -42.54
N GLY A 66 -55.65 6.29 -43.64
CA GLY A 66 -57.00 5.94 -44.05
C GLY A 66 -57.01 4.84 -45.11
N ARG A 67 -58.19 4.55 -45.66
CA ARG A 67 -58.37 3.50 -46.69
C ARG A 67 -57.72 3.83 -48.04
N LEU A 68 -57.66 5.11 -48.40
CA LEU A 68 -57.22 5.59 -49.72
C LEU A 68 -56.01 6.52 -49.66
N GLU A 69 -55.78 7.16 -48.50
CA GLU A 69 -54.77 8.20 -48.34
C GLU A 69 -54.08 8.08 -46.99
N ILE A 70 -52.80 8.48 -46.96
CA ILE A 70 -52.01 8.62 -45.75
C ILE A 70 -51.68 10.10 -45.59
N ILE A 71 -52.21 10.73 -44.54
CA ILE A 71 -51.89 12.10 -44.18
C ILE A 71 -50.72 12.05 -43.21
N ARG A 72 -49.60 12.69 -43.56
CA ARG A 72 -48.42 12.81 -42.70
C ARG A 72 -48.14 14.27 -42.44
N GLN A 73 -47.98 14.64 -41.17
CA GLN A 73 -47.70 16.02 -40.78
C GLN A 73 -46.81 16.09 -39.55
N GLN A 74 -45.90 17.06 -39.55
CA GLN A 74 -45.12 17.41 -38.38
C GLN A 74 -45.83 18.52 -37.62
N VAL A 75 -46.03 18.29 -36.34
CA VAL A 75 -46.79 19.15 -35.44
C VAL A 75 -45.98 19.40 -34.18
N VAL A 76 -46.08 20.60 -33.64
CA VAL A 76 -45.36 20.98 -32.42
C VAL A 76 -46.35 20.95 -31.25
N VAL A 77 -45.91 20.43 -30.11
CA VAL A 77 -46.66 20.56 -28.86
C VAL A 77 -46.58 22.02 -28.41
N ASP A 78 -47.73 22.69 -28.34
CA ASP A 78 -47.82 24.10 -27.92
C ASP A 78 -47.61 24.27 -26.40
N PHE A 79 -47.65 25.52 -25.92
CA PHE A 79 -47.44 25.86 -24.51
C PHE A 79 -48.55 25.35 -23.60
N GLU A 80 -49.75 25.18 -24.13
CA GLU A 80 -50.90 24.56 -23.47
C GLU A 80 -50.79 23.03 -23.43
N GLY A 81 -49.78 22.44 -24.10
CA GLY A 81 -49.56 21.01 -24.17
C GLY A 81 -50.48 20.29 -25.16
N ALA A 82 -51.06 21.00 -26.12
CA ALA A 82 -51.85 20.44 -27.19
C ALA A 82 -51.05 20.33 -28.50
N VAL A 83 -51.55 19.47 -29.38
CA VAL A 83 -51.05 19.28 -30.73
C VAL A 83 -52.19 19.56 -31.69
N ASN A 84 -51.99 20.53 -32.58
CA ASN A 84 -52.95 20.81 -33.64
C ASN A 84 -52.61 19.98 -34.89
N ALA A 85 -53.42 18.97 -35.18
CA ALA A 85 -53.21 18.04 -36.28
C ALA A 85 -54.42 18.02 -37.22
N PRO A 86 -54.52 18.92 -38.22
CA PRO A 86 -55.64 18.93 -39.16
C PRO A 86 -55.82 17.58 -39.90
N PRO A 87 -57.06 17.11 -40.11
CA PRO A 87 -58.33 17.70 -39.68
C PRO A 87 -58.80 17.25 -38.28
N LEU A 88 -57.95 16.60 -37.47
CA LEU A 88 -58.30 16.14 -36.11
C LEU A 88 -58.50 17.28 -35.10
N GLY A 89 -57.92 18.45 -35.38
CA GLY A 89 -57.93 19.62 -34.52
C GLY A 89 -56.91 19.53 -33.39
N ALA A 90 -57.17 20.26 -32.30
CA ALA A 90 -56.29 20.30 -31.12
C ALA A 90 -56.51 19.05 -30.23
N ILE A 91 -55.42 18.37 -29.89
CA ILE A 91 -55.42 17.16 -29.06
C ILE A 91 -54.47 17.36 -27.88
N PRO A 92 -54.94 17.27 -26.62
CA PRO A 92 -54.08 17.46 -25.45
C PRO A 92 -53.15 16.25 -25.27
N VAL A 93 -51.83 16.50 -25.33
CA VAL A 93 -50.79 15.47 -25.20
C VAL A 93 -49.73 15.80 -24.13
N GLY A 94 -49.75 17.00 -23.55
CA GLY A 94 -48.82 17.45 -22.52
C GLY A 94 -48.82 16.55 -21.29
N GLY A 95 -47.63 16.18 -20.82
CA GLY A 95 -47.39 15.27 -19.71
C GLY A 95 -47.67 13.79 -20.01
N ALA A 96 -48.30 13.48 -21.15
CA ALA A 96 -48.65 12.12 -21.53
C ALA A 96 -47.42 11.34 -21.99
N THR A 97 -47.42 10.03 -21.75
CA THR A 97 -46.45 9.12 -22.39
C THR A 97 -46.73 8.99 -23.87
N LEU A 98 -45.78 8.49 -24.66
CA LEU A 98 -46.00 8.23 -26.09
C LEU A 98 -47.17 7.29 -26.35
N LEU A 99 -47.35 6.27 -25.50
CA LEU A 99 -48.47 5.34 -25.59
C LEU A 99 -49.81 6.03 -25.31
N GLU A 100 -49.86 6.87 -24.28
CA GLU A 100 -51.05 7.63 -23.93
C GLU A 100 -51.43 8.62 -25.04
N ALA A 101 -50.44 9.34 -25.57
CA ALA A 101 -50.62 10.27 -26.67
C ALA A 101 -51.11 9.55 -27.94
N HIS A 102 -50.49 8.40 -28.29
CA HIS A 102 -50.95 7.57 -29.40
C HIS A 102 -52.42 7.16 -29.24
N ARG A 103 -52.83 6.72 -28.06
CA ARG A 103 -54.24 6.36 -27.78
C ARG A 103 -55.18 7.55 -27.95
N ARG A 104 -54.81 8.74 -27.48
CA ARG A 104 -55.62 9.96 -27.62
C ARG A 104 -55.77 10.37 -29.08
N VAL A 105 -54.68 10.36 -29.85
CA VAL A 105 -54.69 10.70 -31.26
C VAL A 105 -55.46 9.67 -32.09
N ALA A 106 -55.27 8.37 -31.81
CA ALA A 106 -56.01 7.30 -32.46
C ALA A 106 -57.52 7.36 -32.16
N ALA A 107 -57.91 7.68 -30.93
CA ALA A 107 -59.32 7.89 -30.58
C ALA A 107 -59.91 9.06 -31.38
N ARG A 108 -59.22 10.20 -31.42
CA ARG A 108 -59.67 11.37 -32.18
C ARG A 108 -59.74 11.09 -33.68
N ALA A 109 -58.79 10.33 -34.24
CA ALA A 109 -58.79 9.95 -35.65
C ALA A 109 -60.00 9.10 -36.03
N ARG A 110 -60.44 8.18 -35.16
CA ARG A 110 -61.62 7.33 -35.40
C ARG A 110 -62.94 8.09 -35.32
N GLU A 111 -63.00 9.20 -34.59
CA GLU A 111 -64.17 10.10 -34.57
C GLU A 111 -64.33 10.87 -35.89
N VAL A 112 -63.21 11.27 -36.50
CA VAL A 112 -63.20 12.08 -37.72
C VAL A 112 -63.23 11.23 -38.99
N PHE A 113 -62.55 10.07 -38.99
CA PHE A 113 -62.41 9.21 -40.16
C PHE A 113 -62.87 7.78 -39.89
N ARG A 114 -63.67 7.23 -40.80
CA ARG A 114 -64.11 5.83 -40.74
C ARG A 114 -62.96 4.90 -41.14
N TYR A 115 -62.55 3.99 -40.25
CA TYR A 115 -61.43 3.05 -40.45
C TYR A 115 -60.04 3.70 -40.57
N ALA A 116 -59.79 4.82 -39.89
CA ALA A 116 -58.45 5.38 -39.81
C ALA A 116 -57.65 4.83 -38.63
N GLU A 117 -56.36 4.63 -38.86
CA GLU A 117 -55.37 4.43 -37.82
C GLU A 117 -54.44 5.63 -37.77
N ALA A 118 -54.16 6.14 -36.57
CA ALA A 118 -53.24 7.26 -36.39
C ALA A 118 -52.09 6.87 -35.49
N THR A 119 -50.88 7.14 -35.96
CA THR A 119 -49.62 6.88 -35.24
C THR A 119 -48.93 8.20 -34.97
N ILE A 120 -48.28 8.29 -33.81
CA ILE A 120 -47.51 9.46 -33.40
C ILE A 120 -46.09 9.01 -33.05
N THR A 121 -45.10 9.76 -33.52
CA THR A 121 -43.69 9.53 -33.19
C THR A 121 -43.02 10.86 -32.87
N VAL A 122 -42.01 10.85 -32.00
CA VAL A 122 -41.23 12.06 -31.72
C VAL A 122 -40.13 12.19 -32.77
N VAL A 123 -40.13 13.30 -33.49
CA VAL A 123 -39.08 13.64 -34.46
C VAL A 123 -37.96 14.38 -33.74
N THR A 124 -38.31 15.44 -33.00
CA THR A 124 -37.35 16.27 -32.29
C THR A 124 -37.84 16.43 -30.84
N PRO A 125 -37.13 15.84 -29.86
CA PRO A 125 -37.39 16.11 -28.45
C PRO A 125 -37.15 17.58 -28.13
N ARG A 126 -37.94 18.14 -27.21
CA ARG A 126 -37.76 19.52 -26.75
C ARG A 126 -36.37 19.73 -26.13
N ALA A 127 -35.82 20.91 -26.39
CA ALA A 127 -34.58 21.37 -25.80
C ALA A 127 -34.86 22.42 -24.73
N PHE A 128 -34.09 22.41 -23.65
CA PHE A 128 -34.19 23.35 -22.54
C PHE A 128 -32.82 23.63 -21.93
N GLU A 129 -32.73 24.72 -21.18
CA GLU A 129 -31.51 25.09 -20.48
C GLU A 129 -31.39 24.34 -19.15
N VAL A 130 -30.22 23.76 -18.90
CA VAL A 130 -29.82 23.17 -17.62
C VAL A 130 -28.61 23.94 -17.10
N VAL A 131 -28.68 24.38 -15.84
CA VAL A 131 -27.56 25.10 -15.22
C VAL A 131 -26.68 24.11 -14.46
N VAL A 132 -25.41 24.03 -14.83
CA VAL A 132 -24.40 23.21 -14.14
C VAL A 132 -23.41 24.11 -13.42
N SER A 133 -23.12 23.82 -12.16
CA SER A 133 -22.23 24.65 -11.32
C SER A 133 -21.37 23.80 -10.38
N GLY A 134 -20.33 24.41 -9.80
CA GLY A 134 -19.43 23.76 -8.86
C GLY A 134 -18.19 23.15 -9.53
N GLU A 135 -17.70 22.04 -9.01
CA GLU A 135 -16.46 21.37 -9.43
C GLU A 135 -16.66 20.50 -10.69
N VAL A 136 -17.01 21.16 -11.79
CA VAL A 136 -17.03 20.60 -13.15
C VAL A 136 -16.03 21.36 -14.04
N GLU A 137 -15.58 20.75 -15.14
CA GLU A 137 -14.60 21.36 -16.04
C GLU A 137 -15.13 22.66 -16.71
N ARG A 138 -16.41 22.68 -17.10
CA ARG A 138 -17.06 23.82 -17.78
C ARG A 138 -18.40 24.16 -17.11
N PRO A 139 -18.39 24.89 -15.98
CA PRO A 139 -19.62 25.34 -15.34
C PRO A 139 -20.34 26.38 -16.22
N GLY A 140 -21.67 26.37 -16.18
CA GLY A 140 -22.49 27.29 -16.97
C GLY A 140 -23.84 26.70 -17.35
N ALA A 141 -24.55 27.46 -18.18
CA ALA A 141 -25.79 27.04 -18.82
C ALA A 141 -25.50 26.16 -20.03
N LEU A 142 -26.18 25.01 -20.13
CA LEU A 142 -26.10 24.09 -21.25
C LEU A 142 -27.49 23.90 -21.87
N ALA A 143 -27.56 23.90 -23.20
CA ALA A 143 -28.77 23.56 -23.94
C ALA A 143 -28.84 22.04 -24.12
N GLU A 144 -29.76 21.41 -23.40
CA GLU A 144 -29.92 19.95 -23.36
C GLU A 144 -31.28 19.51 -23.88
N THR A 145 -31.41 18.24 -24.23
CA THR A 145 -32.67 17.66 -24.70
C THR A 145 -33.36 16.86 -23.60
N ALA A 146 -34.68 16.71 -23.72
CA ALA A 146 -35.51 15.94 -22.79
C ALA A 146 -35.18 14.43 -22.69
N LEU A 147 -34.21 13.95 -23.46
CA LEU A 147 -33.70 12.57 -23.40
C LEU A 147 -32.49 12.40 -22.48
N ARG A 148 -31.87 13.50 -22.06
CA ARG A 148 -30.65 13.46 -21.27
C ARG A 148 -30.92 13.11 -19.82
N ARG A 149 -29.92 12.53 -19.17
CA ARG A 149 -29.90 12.30 -17.72
C ARG A 149 -28.80 13.13 -17.07
N VAL A 150 -28.86 13.23 -15.73
CA VAL A 150 -27.89 14.02 -14.95
C VAL A 150 -26.44 13.66 -15.28
N HIS A 151 -26.14 12.37 -15.44
CA HIS A 151 -24.79 11.94 -15.80
C HIS A 151 -24.33 12.48 -17.15
N ASP A 152 -25.19 12.46 -18.17
CA ASP A 152 -24.86 12.94 -19.52
C ASP A 152 -24.59 14.44 -19.51
N VAL A 153 -25.42 15.21 -18.79
CA VAL A 153 -25.26 16.67 -18.68
C VAL A 153 -23.96 17.02 -17.94
N VAL A 154 -23.58 16.26 -16.92
CA VAL A 154 -22.28 16.45 -16.24
C VAL A 154 -21.11 16.13 -17.18
N LEU A 155 -21.22 15.11 -18.03
CA LEU A 155 -20.21 14.81 -19.05
C LEU A 155 -20.12 15.91 -20.12
N ASP A 156 -21.26 16.46 -20.54
CA ASP A 156 -21.31 17.55 -21.51
C ASP A 156 -20.73 18.86 -20.93
N ALA A 157 -20.81 19.05 -19.61
CA ALA A 157 -20.06 20.05 -18.85
C ALA A 157 -18.55 19.74 -18.74
N GLY A 158 -18.06 18.69 -19.39
CA GLY A 158 -16.66 18.25 -19.40
C GLY A 158 -16.29 17.28 -18.28
N GLY A 159 -17.25 16.87 -17.45
CA GLY A 159 -17.03 15.96 -16.33
C GLY A 159 -16.76 16.65 -15.01
N ILE A 160 -16.74 15.84 -13.94
CA ILE A 160 -16.42 16.26 -12.57
C ILE A 160 -14.90 16.39 -12.45
N THR A 161 -14.41 17.51 -11.91
CA THR A 161 -12.97 17.71 -11.71
C THR A 161 -12.43 16.77 -10.61
N ALA A 162 -11.11 16.63 -10.48
CA ALA A 162 -10.50 15.84 -9.40
C ALA A 162 -10.88 16.32 -7.98
N ARG A 163 -11.31 17.58 -7.85
CA ARG A 163 -11.73 18.18 -6.57
C ARG A 163 -13.23 18.08 -6.34
N GLY A 164 -14.01 17.60 -7.30
CA GLY A 164 -15.46 17.49 -7.19
C GLY A 164 -15.94 16.19 -6.56
N SER A 165 -17.10 16.26 -5.92
CA SER A 165 -17.75 15.09 -5.34
C SER A 165 -18.29 14.18 -6.44
N THR A 166 -17.88 12.92 -6.39
CA THR A 166 -18.35 11.85 -7.29
C THR A 166 -19.53 11.08 -6.71
N ARG A 167 -19.80 11.28 -5.41
CA ARG A 167 -20.84 10.56 -4.65
C ARG A 167 -21.99 11.44 -4.20
N ARG A 168 -21.84 12.75 -4.29
CA ARG A 168 -22.85 13.73 -3.89
C ARG A 168 -22.94 14.81 -4.96
N VAL A 169 -23.88 14.66 -5.88
CA VAL A 169 -24.28 15.73 -6.80
C VAL A 169 -25.67 16.20 -6.40
N LEU A 170 -25.84 17.52 -6.27
CA LEU A 170 -27.10 18.14 -5.89
C LEU A 170 -27.90 18.47 -7.15
N VAL A 171 -29.14 18.03 -7.19
CA VAL A 171 -30.06 18.27 -8.29
C VAL A 171 -31.26 19.02 -7.74
N THR A 172 -31.42 20.28 -8.12
CA THR A 172 -32.56 21.10 -7.70
C THR A 172 -33.59 21.12 -8.82
N ARG A 173 -34.81 20.66 -8.52
CA ARG A 173 -35.95 20.64 -9.44
C ARG A 173 -37.12 21.36 -8.80
N ARG A 174 -37.65 22.40 -9.45
CA ARG A 174 -38.81 23.19 -8.95
C ARG A 174 -38.64 23.63 -7.48
N GLY A 175 -37.42 23.97 -7.08
CA GLY A 175 -37.08 24.39 -5.70
C GLY A 175 -36.83 23.25 -4.71
N VAL A 176 -37.06 21.99 -5.08
CA VAL A 176 -36.74 20.82 -4.24
C VAL A 176 -35.35 20.29 -4.60
N GLU A 177 -34.47 20.20 -3.62
CA GLU A 177 -33.13 19.62 -3.79
C GLU A 177 -33.15 18.12 -3.50
N SER A 178 -32.55 17.33 -4.39
CA SER A 178 -32.24 15.93 -4.19
C SER A 178 -30.74 15.67 -4.39
N THR A 179 -30.24 14.61 -3.76
CA THR A 179 -28.84 14.18 -3.93
C THR A 179 -28.80 12.92 -4.76
N VAL A 180 -27.86 12.85 -5.70
CA VAL A 180 -27.57 11.65 -6.50
C VAL A 180 -26.09 11.25 -6.34
N ASP A 181 -25.82 9.96 -6.47
CA ASP A 181 -24.48 9.34 -6.41
C ASP A 181 -24.05 8.85 -7.81
N PRO A 182 -23.43 9.70 -8.65
CA PRO A 182 -22.98 9.30 -9.99
C PRO A 182 -22.04 8.09 -9.98
N LEU A 183 -21.19 7.96 -8.95
CA LEU A 183 -20.29 6.83 -8.82
C LEU A 183 -21.05 5.51 -8.62
N ALA A 184 -22.12 5.51 -7.84
CA ALA A 184 -23.00 4.34 -7.70
C ALA A 184 -23.64 3.94 -9.03
N PHE A 185 -24.11 4.92 -9.82
CA PHE A 185 -24.61 4.66 -11.18
C PHE A 185 -23.51 4.06 -12.07
N GLN A 186 -22.31 4.65 -12.09
CA GLN A 186 -21.21 4.18 -12.93
C GLN A 186 -20.74 2.76 -12.58
N LEU A 187 -20.68 2.43 -11.29
CA LEU A 187 -20.16 1.13 -10.83
C LEU A 187 -21.21 0.02 -10.81
N ARG A 188 -22.50 0.35 -10.65
CA ARG A 188 -23.59 -0.64 -10.49
C ARG A 188 -24.72 -0.55 -11.51
N GLY A 189 -24.73 0.47 -12.37
CA GLY A 189 -25.85 0.72 -13.29
C GLY A 189 -27.14 1.16 -12.58
N ASP A 190 -27.04 1.70 -11.36
CA ASP A 190 -28.20 2.12 -10.58
C ASP A 190 -28.84 3.39 -11.18
N LEU A 191 -29.89 3.20 -11.98
CA LEU A 191 -30.61 4.29 -12.65
C LEU A 191 -31.33 5.24 -11.68
N THR A 192 -31.55 4.84 -10.42
CA THR A 192 -32.12 5.75 -9.41
C THR A 192 -31.16 6.89 -9.06
N GLN A 193 -29.86 6.66 -9.25
CA GLN A 193 -28.79 7.64 -9.06
C GLN A 193 -28.45 8.43 -10.33
N ASN A 194 -29.19 8.22 -11.41
CA ASN A 194 -29.02 8.94 -12.67
C ASN A 194 -30.38 9.34 -13.27
N PRO A 195 -31.15 10.22 -12.60
CA PRO A 195 -32.48 10.62 -13.07
C PRO A 195 -32.41 11.40 -14.39
N ALA A 196 -33.52 11.39 -15.15
CA ALA A 196 -33.69 12.24 -16.33
C ALA A 196 -33.66 13.73 -15.93
N VAL A 197 -33.04 14.57 -16.77
CA VAL A 197 -33.11 16.02 -16.59
C VAL A 197 -34.43 16.57 -17.12
N GLU A 198 -34.88 17.65 -16.50
CA GLU A 198 -36.10 18.37 -16.87
C GLU A 198 -35.77 19.84 -16.99
N GLU A 199 -36.65 20.58 -17.65
CA GLU A 199 -36.55 22.03 -17.78
C GLU A 199 -36.48 22.71 -16.40
N GLY A 200 -35.56 23.68 -16.26
CA GLY A 200 -35.36 24.43 -15.03
C GLY A 200 -34.62 23.67 -13.92
N VAL A 201 -34.07 22.48 -14.22
CA VAL A 201 -33.18 21.76 -13.30
C VAL A 201 -31.85 22.50 -13.15
N LYS A 202 -31.36 22.54 -11.91
CA LYS A 202 -30.00 23.00 -11.58
C LYS A 202 -29.20 21.82 -11.05
N ILE A 203 -27.99 21.65 -11.57
CA ILE A 203 -27.04 20.62 -11.15
C ILE A 203 -25.87 21.33 -10.49
N HIS A 204 -25.58 20.97 -9.24
CA HIS A 204 -24.45 21.50 -8.50
C HIS A 204 -23.55 20.36 -8.02
N VAL A 205 -22.28 20.42 -8.41
CA VAL A 205 -21.24 19.48 -7.99
C VAL A 205 -20.42 20.12 -6.87
N PRO A 206 -20.65 19.77 -5.60
CA PRO A 206 -19.89 20.31 -4.48
C PRO A 206 -18.44 19.80 -4.50
N PRO A 207 -17.54 20.42 -3.70
CA PRO A 207 -16.21 19.88 -3.45
C PRO A 207 -16.26 18.46 -2.87
N ARG A 208 -15.25 17.67 -3.21
CA ARG A 208 -15.06 16.29 -2.78
C ARG A 208 -14.96 16.23 -1.25
N ALA A 209 -15.75 15.34 -0.65
CA ALA A 209 -15.70 15.06 0.77
C ALA A 209 -14.45 14.25 1.16
N GLY A 210 -14.29 13.98 2.46
CA GLY A 210 -13.22 13.13 2.96
C GLY A 210 -13.18 11.77 2.28
N THR A 211 -11.99 11.28 1.94
CA THR A 211 -11.77 10.00 1.27
C THR A 211 -11.26 8.93 2.22
N VAL A 212 -11.38 7.68 1.79
CA VAL A 212 -10.77 6.50 2.41
C VAL A 212 -10.04 5.70 1.34
N ALA A 213 -8.87 5.17 1.67
CA ALA A 213 -8.13 4.28 0.78
C ALA A 213 -8.49 2.82 1.10
N LEU A 214 -8.85 2.05 0.08
CA LEU A 214 -9.09 0.60 0.20
C LEU A 214 -8.16 -0.13 -0.76
N THR A 215 -7.27 -0.97 -0.21
CA THR A 215 -6.19 -1.63 -0.97
C THR A 215 -6.05 -3.10 -0.61
N GLY A 216 -5.29 -3.84 -1.43
CA GLY A 216 -5.03 -5.27 -1.22
C GLY A 216 -6.04 -6.17 -1.93
N ALA A 217 -6.46 -7.26 -1.28
CA ALA A 217 -7.33 -8.30 -1.82
C ALA A 217 -8.81 -7.88 -1.89
N VAL A 218 -9.09 -6.84 -2.68
CA VAL A 218 -10.42 -6.27 -2.93
C VAL A 218 -10.66 -6.14 -4.43
N ARG A 219 -11.93 -6.23 -4.87
CA ARG A 219 -12.26 -6.28 -6.32
C ARG A 219 -11.86 -5.01 -7.06
N ARG A 220 -11.99 -3.86 -6.42
CA ARG A 220 -11.63 -2.55 -6.97
C ARG A 220 -10.82 -1.78 -5.92
N PRO A 221 -9.50 -1.97 -5.86
CA PRO A 221 -8.66 -1.17 -4.97
C PRO A 221 -8.64 0.29 -5.46
N GLY A 222 -8.59 1.25 -4.53
CA GLY A 222 -8.57 2.66 -4.85
C GLY A 222 -8.96 3.56 -3.68
N GLU A 223 -8.98 4.86 -3.94
CA GLU A 223 -9.51 5.86 -3.01
C GLU A 223 -10.98 6.12 -3.31
N TYR A 224 -11.79 6.09 -2.26
CA TYR A 224 -13.23 6.30 -2.31
C TYR A 224 -13.60 7.51 -1.48
N GLU A 225 -14.40 8.40 -2.04
CA GLU A 225 -15.05 9.43 -1.26
C GLU A 225 -16.02 8.79 -0.25
N LEU A 226 -16.12 9.34 0.96
CA LEU A 226 -17.06 8.87 1.96
C LEU A 226 -18.49 9.33 1.61
N GLY A 227 -19.40 8.37 1.49
CA GLY A 227 -20.83 8.64 1.39
C GLY A 227 -21.42 9.09 2.74
N ALA A 228 -22.70 9.47 2.73
CA ALA A 228 -23.41 9.94 3.93
C ALA A 228 -23.44 8.90 5.07
N SER A 229 -23.51 7.60 4.75
CA SER A 229 -23.53 6.51 5.72
C SER A 229 -22.18 6.27 6.40
N ARG A 230 -21.06 6.66 5.76
CA ARG A 230 -19.68 6.40 6.19
C ARG A 230 -19.40 4.93 6.58
N SER A 231 -20.19 4.01 6.06
CA SER A 231 -20.20 2.62 6.50
C SER A 231 -19.18 1.77 5.73
N LEU A 232 -18.50 0.87 6.42
CA LEU A 232 -17.60 -0.10 5.80
C LEU A 232 -18.35 -0.99 4.81
N ARG A 233 -19.57 -1.42 5.16
CA ARG A 233 -20.42 -2.21 4.24
C ARG A 233 -20.69 -1.46 2.94
N SER A 234 -21.10 -0.20 3.03
CA SER A 234 -21.38 0.65 1.87
C SER A 234 -20.14 0.82 0.98
N LEU A 235 -18.96 0.98 1.59
CA LEU A 235 -17.68 1.03 0.87
C LEU A 235 -17.41 -0.28 0.12
N LEU A 236 -17.58 -1.43 0.77
CA LEU A 236 -17.34 -2.73 0.15
C LEU A 236 -18.34 -3.03 -0.97
N ASP A 237 -19.60 -2.61 -0.83
CA ASP A 237 -20.60 -2.73 -1.89
C ASP A 237 -20.24 -1.92 -3.14
N LEU A 238 -19.58 -0.76 -2.97
CA LEU A 238 -19.04 0.03 -4.08
C LEU A 238 -17.79 -0.63 -4.69
N ALA A 239 -16.88 -1.06 -3.83
CA ALA A 239 -15.63 -1.71 -4.24
C ALA A 239 -15.85 -3.10 -4.86
N GLY A 240 -17.04 -3.69 -4.70
CA GLY A 240 -17.37 -5.03 -5.20
C GLY A 240 -16.90 -6.17 -4.30
N GLY A 241 -16.67 -5.89 -3.03
CA GLY A 241 -16.27 -6.84 -1.99
C GLY A 241 -14.77 -7.19 -1.98
N VAL A 242 -14.41 -8.08 -1.05
CA VAL A 242 -13.09 -8.71 -0.96
C VAL A 242 -12.93 -9.81 -2.02
N ILE A 243 -11.70 -10.10 -2.47
CA ILE A 243 -11.41 -11.17 -3.42
C ILE A 243 -10.86 -12.40 -2.66
N PRO A 244 -11.55 -13.55 -2.67
CA PRO A 244 -10.99 -14.79 -2.13
C PRO A 244 -9.81 -15.31 -3.01
N PRO A 245 -8.72 -15.82 -2.41
CA PRO A 245 -8.49 -15.94 -0.98
C PRO A 245 -7.94 -14.63 -0.37
N ALA A 246 -8.72 -14.02 0.52
CA ALA A 246 -8.36 -12.81 1.27
C ALA A 246 -8.30 -13.11 2.76
N ALA A 247 -7.42 -12.39 3.45
CA ALA A 247 -7.27 -12.40 4.90
C ALA A 247 -7.98 -11.19 5.51
N ASP A 248 -9.30 -11.17 5.39
CA ASP A 248 -10.17 -10.09 5.84
C ASP A 248 -10.23 -9.95 7.38
N ASN A 249 -9.93 -11.00 8.13
CA ASN A 249 -9.73 -10.96 9.58
C ASN A 249 -8.38 -10.35 10.01
N GLU A 250 -7.41 -10.25 9.09
CA GLU A 250 -6.08 -9.67 9.35
C GLU A 250 -5.84 -8.38 8.56
N ALA A 251 -6.92 -7.69 8.20
CA ALA A 251 -6.80 -6.39 7.58
C ALA A 251 -6.10 -5.40 8.53
N ARG A 252 -5.58 -4.32 7.95
CA ARG A 252 -4.90 -3.26 8.68
C ARG A 252 -5.61 -1.96 8.43
N LEU A 253 -6.00 -1.29 9.51
CA LEU A 253 -6.53 0.06 9.46
C LEU A 253 -5.43 1.03 9.86
N THR A 254 -5.08 1.93 8.95
CA THR A 254 -4.20 3.06 9.24
C THR A 254 -5.04 4.32 9.33
N ARG A 255 -4.99 4.99 10.47
CA ARG A 255 -5.71 6.25 10.73
C ARG A 255 -4.73 7.36 11.06
N LEU A 256 -4.98 8.55 10.55
CA LEU A 256 -4.25 9.75 10.92
C LEU A 256 -4.88 10.35 12.19
N GLY A 257 -4.14 10.37 13.28
CA GLY A 257 -4.54 11.01 14.53
C GLY A 257 -4.58 12.54 14.39
N VAL A 258 -5.28 13.18 15.32
CA VAL A 258 -5.35 14.66 15.42
C VAL A 258 -3.98 15.31 15.66
N ASP A 259 -3.01 14.55 16.16
CA ASP A 259 -1.61 14.95 16.34
C ASP A 259 -0.77 14.83 15.05
N GLY A 260 -1.39 14.44 13.93
CA GLY A 260 -0.71 14.23 12.65
C GLY A 260 0.07 12.91 12.57
N ARG A 261 0.00 12.03 13.58
CA ARG A 261 0.65 10.72 13.54
C ARG A 261 -0.25 9.67 12.91
N LYS A 262 0.32 8.85 12.04
CA LYS A 262 -0.37 7.68 11.49
C LYS A 262 -0.26 6.52 12.48
N THR A 263 -1.40 5.98 12.91
CA THR A 263 -1.48 4.76 13.72
C THR A 263 -2.03 3.63 12.87
N THR A 264 -1.30 2.53 12.75
CA THR A 264 -1.75 1.31 12.08
C THR A 264 -2.10 0.26 13.12
N ALA A 265 -3.30 -0.28 13.06
CA ALA A 265 -3.78 -1.33 13.95
C ALA A 265 -4.32 -2.53 13.15
N PRO A 266 -4.21 -3.76 13.70
CA PRO A 266 -4.98 -4.90 13.22
C PRO A 266 -6.47 -4.57 13.21
N PHE A 267 -7.17 -5.01 12.17
CA PHE A 267 -8.57 -4.72 11.94
C PHE A 267 -9.26 -5.96 11.39
N ASP A 268 -10.09 -6.59 12.22
CA ASP A 268 -10.92 -7.71 11.79
C ASP A 268 -12.15 -7.18 11.04
N MET A 269 -12.13 -7.27 9.70
CA MET A 269 -13.24 -6.80 8.88
C MET A 269 -14.49 -7.67 9.04
N ARG A 270 -14.35 -8.97 9.34
CA ARG A 270 -15.51 -9.86 9.52
C ARG A 270 -16.29 -9.46 10.75
N ALA A 271 -15.60 -9.22 11.86
CA ALA A 271 -16.21 -8.71 13.07
C ALA A 271 -16.82 -7.31 12.86
N ALA A 272 -16.14 -6.45 12.11
CA ALA A 272 -16.60 -5.09 11.79
C ALA A 272 -17.86 -5.02 10.89
N LEU A 273 -18.19 -6.11 10.18
CA LEU A 273 -19.35 -6.23 9.29
C LEU A 273 -20.50 -7.05 9.89
N ALA A 274 -20.26 -7.75 11.00
CA ALA A 274 -21.21 -8.66 11.63
C ALA A 274 -22.39 -7.87 12.26
N PRO A 275 -23.66 -8.15 11.88
CA PRO A 275 -24.81 -7.48 12.47
C PRO A 275 -24.85 -7.61 14.01
N PRO A 276 -25.24 -6.57 14.76
CA PRO A 276 -25.75 -5.27 14.30
C PRO A 276 -24.66 -4.24 13.96
N ALA A 277 -23.39 -4.60 14.06
CA ALA A 277 -22.28 -3.68 13.83
C ALA A 277 -22.08 -3.41 12.32
N ASP A 278 -21.78 -2.15 12.02
CA ASP A 278 -21.24 -1.71 10.73
C ASP A 278 -20.26 -0.59 11.03
N PHE A 279 -18.97 -0.89 10.85
CA PHE A 279 -17.92 0.03 11.27
C PHE A 279 -18.01 1.37 10.52
N VAL A 280 -17.95 2.46 11.28
CA VAL A 280 -18.00 3.83 10.75
C VAL A 280 -16.59 4.31 10.44
N LEU A 281 -16.34 4.55 9.16
CA LEU A 281 -15.08 5.04 8.62
C LEU A 281 -14.92 6.55 8.85
N GLN A 282 -13.67 6.98 8.98
CA GLN A 282 -13.29 8.38 9.12
C GLN A 282 -12.51 8.87 7.89
N PRO A 283 -12.61 10.16 7.54
CA PRO A 283 -11.76 10.75 6.50
C PRO A 283 -10.27 10.47 6.76
N GLY A 284 -9.57 9.99 5.73
CA GLY A 284 -8.15 9.65 5.80
C GLY A 284 -7.85 8.22 6.29
N ASP A 285 -8.87 7.42 6.61
CA ASP A 285 -8.67 6.00 6.89
C ASP A 285 -8.10 5.29 5.65
N ALA A 286 -7.08 4.46 5.87
CA ALA A 286 -6.52 3.57 4.87
C ALA A 286 -6.64 2.13 5.34
N LEU A 287 -7.49 1.37 4.66
CA LEU A 287 -7.75 -0.04 4.90
C LEU A 287 -6.96 -0.88 3.89
N PHE A 288 -6.11 -1.77 4.41
CA PHE A 288 -5.35 -2.74 3.62
C PHE A 288 -5.80 -4.15 3.96
N VAL A 289 -6.26 -4.89 2.95
CA VAL A 289 -6.69 -6.29 3.08
C VAL A 289 -5.60 -7.20 2.51
N PRO A 290 -4.85 -7.95 3.34
CA PRO A 290 -3.84 -8.84 2.81
C PRO A 290 -4.46 -9.98 1.97
N PRO A 291 -3.82 -10.43 0.88
CA PRO A 291 -4.17 -11.71 0.27
C PRO A 291 -3.81 -12.85 1.22
N ALA A 292 -4.58 -13.94 1.24
CA ALA A 292 -4.34 -15.02 2.20
C ALA A 292 -2.94 -15.66 2.06
N ALA A 293 -2.35 -15.63 0.85
CA ALA A 293 -0.98 -16.11 0.63
C ALA A 293 0.09 -15.30 1.38
N THR A 294 -0.17 -14.02 1.70
CA THR A 294 0.75 -13.23 2.53
C THR A 294 0.70 -13.59 4.02
N LEU A 295 -0.28 -14.41 4.42
CA LEU A 295 -0.37 -14.99 5.77
C LEU A 295 0.24 -16.39 5.87
N GLN A 296 1.03 -16.85 4.90
CA GLN A 296 1.80 -18.06 5.15
C GLN A 296 2.71 -17.80 6.36
N ASP A 297 2.43 -18.48 7.47
CA ASP A 297 3.26 -18.38 8.65
C ASP A 297 4.60 -19.02 8.30
N LEU A 298 5.68 -18.24 8.27
CA LEU A 298 7.00 -18.75 7.88
C LEU A 298 7.91 -18.78 9.10
N VAL A 299 8.70 -19.85 9.20
CA VAL A 299 9.84 -19.91 10.12
C VAL A 299 11.13 -19.95 9.32
N GLU A 300 12.09 -19.15 9.76
CA GLU A 300 13.42 -19.19 9.18
C GLU A 300 14.33 -20.09 10.03
N VAL A 301 14.83 -21.15 9.42
CA VAL A 301 15.71 -22.12 10.04
C VAL A 301 17.15 -21.83 9.65
N ARG A 302 18.03 -21.68 10.66
CA ARG A 302 19.43 -21.32 10.49
C ARG A 302 20.35 -22.22 11.31
N GLY A 303 21.45 -22.65 10.70
CA GLY A 303 22.55 -23.31 11.40
C GLY A 303 22.72 -24.80 11.07
N ALA A 304 23.11 -25.60 12.05
CA ALA A 304 23.60 -26.96 11.90
C ALA A 304 22.48 -28.01 11.69
N PHE A 305 21.69 -27.84 10.64
CA PHE A 305 20.72 -28.84 10.17
C PHE A 305 21.26 -29.58 8.94
N ASN A 306 20.76 -30.78 8.65
CA ASN A 306 21.18 -31.54 7.47
C ASN A 306 20.71 -30.89 6.16
N GLY A 307 19.58 -30.18 6.20
CA GLY A 307 18.96 -29.53 5.06
C GLY A 307 18.24 -30.48 4.10
N THR A 308 17.50 -29.88 3.19
CA THR A 308 16.78 -30.52 2.09
C THR A 308 17.26 -29.91 0.75
N SER A 309 16.61 -30.28 -0.35
CA SER A 309 16.83 -29.66 -1.67
C SER A 309 16.48 -28.16 -1.71
N GLU A 310 15.65 -27.69 -0.78
CA GLU A 310 15.20 -26.29 -0.70
C GLU A 310 16.11 -25.44 0.20
N SER A 311 17.05 -26.06 0.92
CA SER A 311 17.94 -25.34 1.83
C SER A 311 19.10 -24.68 1.08
N THR A 312 19.40 -23.44 1.44
CA THR A 312 20.64 -22.78 1.04
C THR A 312 21.76 -23.25 1.96
N LYS A 313 22.75 -23.98 1.42
CA LYS A 313 23.89 -24.49 2.20
C LYS A 313 25.02 -23.45 2.26
N MET A 314 25.58 -23.28 3.44
CA MET A 314 26.70 -22.40 3.75
C MET A 314 27.75 -23.18 4.56
N GLN A 315 28.96 -22.63 4.73
CA GLN A 315 29.96 -23.19 5.62
C GLN A 315 30.29 -22.21 6.75
N VAL A 316 30.27 -22.69 7.98
CA VAL A 316 30.68 -21.95 9.18
C VAL A 316 31.66 -22.81 9.95
N ALA A 317 32.87 -22.28 10.19
CA ALA A 317 33.97 -23.02 10.84
C ALA A 317 34.24 -24.40 10.19
N GLY A 318 34.17 -24.49 8.86
CA GLY A 318 34.39 -25.72 8.10
C GLY A 318 33.26 -26.75 8.19
N LYS A 319 32.18 -26.47 8.92
CA LYS A 319 30.98 -27.31 9.03
C LYS A 319 29.86 -26.75 8.16
N ALA A 320 29.06 -27.62 7.55
CA ALA A 320 27.92 -27.16 6.74
C ALA A 320 26.81 -26.63 7.65
N THR A 321 26.20 -25.53 7.22
CA THR A 321 25.03 -24.94 7.87
C THR A 321 24.02 -24.59 6.80
N ILE A 322 22.75 -24.41 7.19
CA ILE A 322 21.70 -24.04 6.25
C ILE A 322 21.04 -22.71 6.62
N LEU A 323 20.44 -22.11 5.60
CA LEU A 323 19.36 -21.14 5.70
C LEU A 323 18.19 -21.68 4.89
N GLN A 324 17.04 -21.88 5.52
CA GLN A 324 15.82 -22.34 4.86
C GLN A 324 14.60 -21.63 5.46
N ARG A 325 13.63 -21.28 4.62
CA ARG A 325 12.33 -20.81 5.07
C ARG A 325 11.33 -21.95 4.94
N ILE A 326 10.62 -22.25 6.02
CA ILE A 326 9.67 -23.35 6.10
C ILE A 326 8.29 -22.75 6.37
N GLU A 327 7.32 -23.09 5.53
CA GLU A 327 5.91 -22.77 5.76
C GLU A 327 5.37 -23.58 6.95
N LEU A 328 4.75 -22.91 7.91
CA LEU A 328 4.10 -23.52 9.05
C LEU A 328 2.66 -23.93 8.67
N ALA A 329 2.33 -25.17 9.01
CA ALA A 329 0.96 -25.63 9.15
C ALA A 329 0.42 -25.27 10.54
N GLN A 330 -0.91 -25.28 10.66
CA GLN A 330 -1.57 -24.97 11.93
C GLN A 330 -1.15 -25.98 13.02
N GLY A 331 -0.55 -25.47 14.10
CA GLY A 331 -0.13 -26.29 15.24
C GLY A 331 1.32 -26.77 15.17
N ASP A 332 2.10 -26.38 14.16
CA ASP A 332 3.49 -26.78 14.01
C ASP A 332 4.37 -26.33 15.17
N ARG A 333 5.18 -27.29 15.65
CA ARG A 333 6.11 -27.11 16.76
C ARG A 333 7.55 -27.25 16.30
N VAL A 334 8.48 -27.01 17.22
CA VAL A 334 9.92 -27.13 16.95
C VAL A 334 10.27 -28.46 16.28
N ARG A 335 9.73 -29.58 16.76
CA ARG A 335 10.02 -30.91 16.17
C ARG A 335 9.67 -31.02 14.69
N ASP A 336 8.54 -30.45 14.29
CA ASP A 336 8.01 -30.56 12.93
C ASP A 336 8.88 -29.76 11.96
N VAL A 337 9.39 -28.62 12.44
CA VAL A 337 10.36 -27.78 11.72
C VAL A 337 11.74 -28.43 11.68
N VAL A 338 12.23 -29.05 12.77
CA VAL A 338 13.49 -29.81 12.77
C VAL A 338 13.44 -30.92 11.71
N GLN A 339 12.36 -31.70 11.67
CA GLN A 339 12.20 -32.81 10.74
C GLN A 339 12.17 -32.32 9.29
N ARG A 340 11.42 -31.25 9.00
CA ARG A 340 11.34 -30.66 7.65
C ARG A 340 12.61 -29.93 7.21
N ALA A 341 13.44 -29.50 8.16
CA ALA A 341 14.79 -29.01 7.90
C ALA A 341 15.81 -30.15 7.64
N GLY A 342 15.37 -31.41 7.54
CA GLY A 342 16.22 -32.58 7.33
C GLY A 342 16.81 -33.18 8.62
N GLY A 343 16.37 -32.71 9.78
CA GLY A 343 16.91 -33.09 11.09
C GLY A 343 18.16 -32.29 11.48
N ALA A 344 18.57 -32.45 12.74
CA ALA A 344 19.80 -31.86 13.24
C ALA A 344 21.03 -32.58 12.68
N ALA A 345 22.08 -31.83 12.36
CA ALA A 345 23.35 -32.40 11.95
C ALA A 345 24.05 -33.09 13.13
N VAL A 346 24.88 -34.10 12.84
CA VAL A 346 25.63 -34.85 13.86
C VAL A 346 26.60 -33.99 14.68
N TYR A 347 27.01 -32.85 14.13
CA TYR A 347 27.89 -31.86 14.76
C TYR A 347 27.12 -30.64 15.28
N ALA A 348 25.79 -30.72 15.45
CA ALA A 348 24.98 -29.65 16.01
C ALA A 348 25.06 -29.62 17.55
N ASP A 349 25.03 -28.42 18.14
CA ASP A 349 24.85 -28.30 19.58
C ASP A 349 23.36 -28.31 19.92
N LEU A 350 22.86 -29.50 20.24
CA LEU A 350 21.44 -29.72 20.54
C LEU A 350 20.97 -28.99 21.81
N ARG A 351 21.87 -28.59 22.72
CA ARG A 351 21.49 -27.96 24.00
C ARG A 351 21.38 -26.44 23.90
N LEU A 352 21.96 -25.84 22.87
CA LEU A 352 22.04 -24.39 22.68
C LEU A 352 21.16 -23.89 21.53
N ALA A 353 20.23 -24.70 21.04
CA ALA A 353 19.27 -24.22 20.07
C ALA A 353 18.38 -23.15 20.69
N LEU A 354 17.90 -22.21 19.88
CA LEU A 354 17.06 -21.12 20.36
C LEU A 354 16.11 -20.63 19.27
N VAL A 355 14.97 -20.10 19.70
CA VAL A 355 14.03 -19.38 18.84
C VAL A 355 14.14 -17.89 19.16
N GLU A 356 14.49 -17.09 18.17
CA GLU A 356 14.35 -15.63 18.25
C GLU A 356 12.97 -15.24 17.74
N ARG A 357 12.14 -14.69 18.63
CA ARG A 357 10.77 -14.25 18.35
C ARG A 357 10.69 -12.74 18.39
N SER A 358 10.29 -12.13 17.26
CA SER A 358 10.08 -10.69 17.15
C SER A 358 8.60 -10.37 17.32
N GLY A 359 8.20 -9.70 18.41
CA GLY A 359 6.83 -9.24 18.59
C GLY A 359 6.52 -8.02 17.72
N ALA A 360 5.24 -7.82 17.34
CA ALA A 360 4.81 -6.71 16.49
C ALA A 360 5.16 -5.29 17.00
N SER A 361 5.46 -5.13 18.30
CA SER A 361 5.92 -3.87 18.91
C SER A 361 6.75 -4.08 20.20
N GLY A 362 7.26 -5.30 20.44
CA GLY A 362 7.94 -5.68 21.69
C GLY A 362 9.44 -6.03 21.51
N PRO A 363 10.22 -6.11 22.61
CA PRO A 363 11.62 -6.53 22.56
C PRO A 363 11.75 -7.96 22.02
N ARG A 364 12.81 -8.23 21.26
CA ARG A 364 13.12 -9.58 20.75
C ARG A 364 13.23 -10.57 21.90
N GLN A 365 12.41 -11.62 21.87
CA GLN A 365 12.48 -12.70 22.85
C GLN A 365 13.44 -13.77 22.35
N ARG A 366 14.31 -14.27 23.24
CA ARG A 366 15.19 -15.40 22.98
C ARG A 366 14.71 -16.56 23.83
N ILE A 367 14.16 -17.58 23.18
CA ILE A 367 13.60 -18.74 23.87
C ILE A 367 14.58 -19.91 23.69
N PRO A 368 15.29 -20.33 24.74
CA PRO A 368 16.20 -21.48 24.66
C PRO A 368 15.40 -22.76 24.42
N ILE A 369 15.89 -23.60 23.51
CA ILE A 369 15.29 -24.89 23.16
C ILE A 369 16.33 -25.99 23.32
N ASP A 370 16.12 -26.87 24.30
CA ASP A 370 16.98 -28.04 24.49
C ASP A 370 16.50 -29.20 23.59
N LEU A 371 17.07 -29.28 22.39
CA LEU A 371 16.79 -30.36 21.45
C LEU A 371 17.37 -31.70 21.90
N TYR A 372 18.35 -31.72 22.80
CA TYR A 372 18.86 -32.98 23.33
C TYR A 372 17.78 -33.67 24.16
N ARG A 373 17.17 -32.91 25.08
CA ARG A 373 16.02 -33.39 25.86
C ARG A 373 14.86 -33.81 24.94
N MET A 374 14.60 -33.04 23.89
CA MET A 374 13.52 -33.33 22.95
C MET A 374 13.73 -34.58 22.09
N LEU A 375 14.90 -34.69 21.45
CA LEU A 375 15.16 -35.70 20.42
C LEU A 375 15.75 -36.99 21.00
N VAL A 376 16.50 -36.89 22.10
CA VAL A 376 17.21 -38.02 22.72
C VAL A 376 16.45 -38.52 23.94
N GLU A 377 16.14 -37.64 24.89
CA GLU A 377 15.43 -38.01 26.13
C GLU A 377 13.91 -38.16 25.94
N LYS A 378 13.38 -37.74 24.78
CA LYS A 378 11.96 -37.75 24.43
C LYS A 378 11.09 -36.94 25.38
N ASP A 379 11.64 -35.83 25.89
CA ASP A 379 10.91 -34.84 26.67
C ASP A 379 10.22 -33.83 25.75
N ASP A 380 8.91 -33.67 25.90
CA ASP A 380 8.11 -32.76 25.07
C ASP A 380 8.08 -31.31 25.60
N VAL A 381 8.58 -31.05 26.82
CA VAL A 381 8.64 -29.70 27.40
C VAL A 381 9.29 -28.65 26.47
N PRO A 382 10.46 -28.89 25.84
CA PRO A 382 11.08 -27.93 24.90
C PRO A 382 10.35 -27.81 23.55
N ASN A 383 9.32 -28.60 23.26
CA ASN A 383 8.63 -28.63 21.96
C ASN A 383 7.54 -27.56 21.84
N ILE A 384 7.94 -26.29 21.82
CA ILE A 384 7.00 -25.15 21.77
C ILE A 384 6.34 -24.98 20.40
N LEU A 385 5.20 -24.30 20.37
CA LEU A 385 4.54 -23.84 19.15
C LEU A 385 5.36 -22.70 18.51
N LEU A 386 5.60 -22.82 17.21
CA LEU A 386 6.27 -21.78 16.43
C LEU A 386 5.26 -20.78 15.88
N GLN A 387 5.74 -19.55 15.66
CA GLN A 387 4.94 -18.43 15.17
C GLN A 387 5.56 -17.87 13.90
N ASN A 388 4.74 -17.17 13.12
CA ASN A 388 5.21 -16.46 11.93
C ASN A 388 6.36 -15.51 12.26
N GLY A 389 7.42 -15.58 11.46
CA GLY A 389 8.61 -14.75 11.60
C GLY A 389 9.57 -15.20 12.71
N ASP A 390 9.30 -16.32 13.39
CA ASP A 390 10.29 -16.93 14.28
C ASP A 390 11.55 -17.31 13.50
N VAL A 391 12.72 -17.05 14.09
CA VAL A 391 14.01 -17.52 13.58
C VAL A 391 14.52 -18.62 14.49
N PHE A 392 14.58 -19.84 13.98
CA PHE A 392 15.06 -20.99 14.71
C PHE A 392 16.53 -21.25 14.41
N LEU A 393 17.38 -21.05 15.42
CA LEU A 393 18.83 -21.15 15.35
C LEU A 393 19.31 -22.43 16.03
N LEU A 394 20.12 -23.21 15.30
CA LEU A 394 20.81 -24.38 15.81
C LEU A 394 22.32 -24.18 15.64
N PRO A 395 23.06 -23.85 16.71
CA PRO A 395 24.50 -23.66 16.63
C PRO A 395 25.25 -24.94 16.24
N ILE A 396 26.44 -24.77 15.65
CA ILE A 396 27.40 -25.86 15.52
C ILE A 396 27.96 -26.21 16.91
N ALA A 397 28.09 -27.49 17.21
CA ALA A 397 28.86 -27.94 18.37
C ALA A 397 30.32 -27.58 18.13
N GLU A 398 30.85 -26.71 18.98
CA GLU A 398 32.29 -26.47 19.00
C GLU A 398 32.96 -27.76 19.51
N ASP A 399 34.07 -28.12 18.90
CA ASP A 399 34.92 -29.25 19.26
C ASP A 399 36.30 -28.75 19.70
N LYS A 400 36.40 -27.48 20.07
CA LYS A 400 37.64 -26.81 20.45
C LYS A 400 37.52 -26.15 21.81
N VAL A 401 38.63 -26.11 22.54
CA VAL A 401 38.83 -25.26 23.73
C VAL A 401 39.58 -24.02 23.27
N PHE A 402 39.12 -22.83 23.66
CA PHE A 402 39.79 -21.59 23.30
C PHE A 402 40.71 -21.15 24.41
N ILE A 403 41.99 -20.93 24.09
CA ILE A 403 42.95 -20.34 25.03
C ILE A 403 43.20 -18.91 24.61
N LEU A 404 42.85 -17.96 25.48
CA LEU A 404 42.90 -16.52 25.23
C LEU A 404 43.79 -15.83 26.28
N GLY A 405 44.25 -14.61 25.94
CA GLY A 405 45.06 -13.78 26.83
C GLY A 405 46.56 -14.00 26.66
N GLU A 406 47.30 -13.84 27.75
CA GLU A 406 48.78 -13.82 27.77
C GLU A 406 49.41 -15.22 27.71
N VAL A 407 49.21 -15.89 26.58
CA VAL A 407 49.85 -17.16 26.20
C VAL A 407 50.67 -16.98 24.92
N LYS A 408 51.64 -17.88 24.67
CA LYS A 408 52.50 -17.75 23.48
C LYS A 408 51.74 -17.89 22.16
N THR A 409 50.78 -18.80 22.10
CA THR A 409 49.99 -19.08 20.89
C THR A 409 48.50 -19.14 21.25
N PRO A 410 47.81 -17.98 21.37
CA PRO A 410 46.38 -17.96 21.64
C PRO A 410 45.59 -18.53 20.45
N GLY A 411 44.44 -19.15 20.73
CA GLY A 411 43.59 -19.73 19.70
C GLY A 411 42.79 -20.93 20.18
N GLY A 412 42.05 -21.53 19.24
CA GLY A 412 41.25 -22.74 19.48
C GLY A 412 42.08 -24.01 19.29
N GLN A 413 42.11 -24.87 20.31
CA GLN A 413 42.73 -26.18 20.31
C GLN A 413 41.68 -27.27 20.28
N ASP A 414 41.96 -28.40 19.63
CA ASP A 414 41.00 -29.51 19.57
C ASP A 414 40.69 -30.07 20.97
N PHE A 415 39.40 -30.28 21.23
CA PHE A 415 38.93 -30.81 22.50
C PHE A 415 39.32 -32.28 22.68
N ARG A 416 39.84 -32.58 23.86
CA ARG A 416 40.32 -33.87 24.32
C ARG A 416 39.86 -34.02 25.77
N PRO A 417 38.99 -34.99 26.07
CA PRO A 417 38.35 -35.11 27.38
C PRO A 417 39.33 -35.46 28.51
N ASP A 418 40.51 -35.95 28.17
CA ASP A 418 41.60 -36.30 29.08
C ASP A 418 42.46 -35.11 29.51
N LEU A 419 42.33 -33.94 28.84
CA LEU A 419 43.16 -32.78 29.11
C LEU A 419 42.49 -31.76 30.03
N SER A 420 43.25 -31.30 31.02
CA SER A 420 42.91 -30.22 31.93
C SER A 420 43.17 -28.83 31.32
N ALA A 421 42.56 -27.80 31.92
CA ALA A 421 42.77 -26.41 31.51
C ALA A 421 44.25 -25.99 31.51
N ARG A 422 45.03 -26.49 32.49
CA ARG A 422 46.47 -26.22 32.58
C ARG A 422 47.25 -26.84 31.41
N GLU A 423 46.89 -28.06 31.01
CA GLU A 423 47.52 -28.73 29.87
C GLU A 423 47.18 -28.05 28.55
N TYR A 424 45.96 -27.52 28.41
CA TYR A 424 45.59 -26.68 27.27
C TYR A 424 46.41 -25.40 27.17
N VAL A 425 46.67 -24.73 28.30
CA VAL A 425 47.57 -23.57 28.34
C VAL A 425 49.01 -23.98 27.97
N ALA A 426 49.46 -25.17 28.38
CA ALA A 426 50.76 -25.69 27.98
C ALA A 426 50.84 -25.99 26.48
N LEU A 427 49.78 -26.56 25.87
CA LEU A 427 49.67 -26.77 24.42
C LEU A 427 49.69 -25.44 23.65
N ALA A 428 49.17 -24.37 24.24
CA ALA A 428 49.28 -23.00 23.73
C ALA A 428 50.69 -22.38 23.92
N GLY A 429 51.70 -23.18 24.28
CA GLY A 429 53.09 -22.76 24.49
C GLY A 429 53.38 -22.23 25.90
N GLY A 430 52.40 -22.28 26.81
CA GLY A 430 52.46 -21.73 28.15
C GLY A 430 52.16 -20.23 28.20
N ALA A 431 52.03 -19.70 29.43
CA ALA A 431 51.88 -18.27 29.66
C ALA A 431 53.13 -17.48 29.20
N THR A 432 52.93 -16.25 28.72
CA THR A 432 54.03 -15.32 28.44
C THR A 432 54.69 -14.85 29.74
N THR A 433 55.79 -14.10 29.65
CA THR A 433 56.41 -13.46 30.84
C THR A 433 55.48 -12.46 31.55
N ARG A 434 54.39 -12.05 30.89
CA ARG A 434 53.36 -11.17 31.44
C ARG A 434 52.07 -11.91 31.78
N GLY A 435 51.97 -13.22 31.56
CA GLY A 435 50.77 -13.99 31.90
C GLY A 435 50.79 -14.49 33.34
N ARG A 436 49.65 -14.38 34.05
CA ARG A 436 49.49 -14.95 35.40
C ARG A 436 48.67 -16.23 35.39
N LEU A 437 49.36 -17.36 35.52
CA LEU A 437 48.73 -18.68 35.59
C LEU A 437 47.80 -18.82 36.79
N ASP A 438 48.17 -18.29 37.97
CA ASP A 438 47.36 -18.42 39.19
C ASP A 438 46.02 -17.69 39.14
N ASN A 439 45.90 -16.70 38.26
CA ASN A 439 44.66 -15.94 38.06
C ASN A 439 43.92 -16.36 36.79
N THR A 440 44.31 -17.49 36.17
CA THR A 440 43.66 -17.99 34.97
C THR A 440 42.26 -18.45 35.31
N VAL A 441 41.29 -18.08 34.47
CA VAL A 441 39.89 -18.44 34.62
C VAL A 441 39.42 -19.30 33.46
N VAL A 442 38.54 -20.24 33.75
CA VAL A 442 37.88 -21.11 32.77
C VAL A 442 36.42 -20.73 32.74
N THR A 443 35.94 -20.28 31.59
CA THR A 443 34.52 -19.99 31.35
C THR A 443 33.92 -21.10 30.49
N PHE A 444 32.87 -21.74 31.00
CA PHE A 444 32.14 -22.81 30.31
C PHE A 444 31.01 -22.23 29.44
N ARG A 445 30.46 -23.05 28.54
CA ARG A 445 29.39 -22.65 27.60
C ARG A 445 28.16 -22.03 28.24
N ASN A 446 27.83 -22.48 29.44
CA ASN A 446 26.69 -21.97 30.22
C ASN A 446 26.98 -20.61 30.91
N GLY A 447 28.18 -20.03 30.70
CA GLY A 447 28.62 -18.76 31.28
C GLY A 447 29.23 -18.89 32.68
N ARG A 448 29.23 -20.08 33.29
CA ARG A 448 29.87 -20.28 34.61
C ARG A 448 31.38 -20.18 34.46
N THR A 449 31.99 -19.49 35.42
CA THR A 449 33.44 -19.25 35.43
C THR A 449 34.05 -19.84 36.69
N TYR A 450 35.17 -20.54 36.54
CA TYR A 450 35.92 -21.19 37.60
C TYR A 450 37.37 -20.72 37.57
N ALA A 451 38.03 -20.65 38.73
CA ALA A 451 39.49 -20.55 38.76
C ALA A 451 40.07 -21.82 38.11
N MET A 452 41.15 -21.69 37.33
CA MET A 452 41.74 -22.81 36.59
C MET A 452 42.09 -24.01 37.49
N ALA A 453 42.46 -23.77 38.75
CA ALA A 453 42.77 -24.82 39.71
C ALA A 453 41.54 -25.65 40.15
N ASP A 454 40.36 -25.04 40.17
CA ASP A 454 39.11 -25.64 40.67
C ASP A 454 38.13 -25.97 39.54
N ALA A 455 38.54 -25.78 38.29
CA ALA A 455 37.69 -26.01 37.14
C ALA A 455 37.37 -27.51 36.99
N PRO A 456 36.08 -27.88 36.79
CA PRO A 456 35.72 -29.24 36.43
C PRO A 456 36.34 -29.63 35.07
N PRO A 457 36.29 -30.92 34.67
CA PRO A 457 36.74 -31.34 33.35
C PRO A 457 36.17 -30.45 32.25
N LEU A 458 37.03 -30.02 31.33
CA LEU A 458 36.62 -29.08 30.30
C LEU A 458 35.56 -29.70 29.39
N GLU A 459 34.69 -28.84 28.88
CA GLU A 459 33.77 -29.19 27.81
C GLU A 459 34.25 -28.55 26.50
N PRO A 460 33.89 -29.11 25.33
CA PRO A 460 34.10 -28.40 24.09
C PRO A 460 33.53 -26.97 24.18
N GLY A 461 34.14 -25.99 23.54
CA GLY A 461 33.79 -24.57 23.60
C GLY A 461 34.14 -23.84 24.91
N SER A 462 34.77 -24.51 25.88
CA SER A 462 35.30 -23.82 27.07
C SER A 462 36.36 -22.81 26.69
N VAL A 463 36.39 -21.68 27.39
CA VAL A 463 37.36 -20.60 27.18
C VAL A 463 38.27 -20.48 28.40
N VAL A 464 39.56 -20.73 28.20
CA VAL A 464 40.61 -20.56 29.22
C VAL A 464 41.27 -19.21 28.98
N THR A 465 41.07 -18.26 29.90
CA THR A 465 41.60 -16.89 29.78
C THR A 465 42.73 -16.68 30.77
N VAL A 466 43.95 -16.46 30.25
CA VAL A 466 45.14 -16.15 31.03
C VAL A 466 45.30 -14.63 31.11
N PRO A 467 45.05 -13.99 32.27
CA PRO A 467 45.13 -12.54 32.37
C PRO A 467 46.57 -12.03 32.34
N GLU A 468 46.74 -10.80 31.86
CA GLU A 468 48.00 -10.06 31.97
C GLU A 468 48.29 -9.67 33.43
N VAL A 469 49.57 -9.63 33.79
CA VAL A 469 50.06 -8.97 35.00
C VAL A 469 49.67 -7.50 34.89
N ALA A 470 48.59 -7.10 35.57
CA ALA A 470 48.36 -5.69 35.85
C ALA A 470 49.60 -5.18 36.60
N VAL A 471 50.42 -4.37 35.91
CA VAL A 471 51.56 -3.72 36.55
C VAL A 471 51.01 -2.92 37.71
N LYS A 472 51.52 -3.24 38.89
CA LYS A 472 51.01 -2.73 40.15
C LYS A 472 51.31 -1.22 40.17
N TRP A 473 50.33 -0.39 39.83
CA TRP A 473 50.03 1.05 40.10
C TRP A 473 50.85 1.87 41.14
N TRP A 474 51.80 1.31 41.89
CA TRP A 474 52.59 2.07 42.88
C TRP A 474 53.69 2.96 42.26
N GLN A 475 54.12 2.69 41.02
CA GLN A 475 55.15 3.50 40.36
C GLN A 475 54.65 4.88 39.95
N ASP A 476 53.39 5.02 39.52
CA ASP A 476 52.79 6.32 39.17
C ASP A 476 52.56 7.21 40.39
N TYR A 477 52.30 6.62 41.56
CA TYR A 477 52.20 7.36 42.82
C TYR A 477 53.54 7.96 43.25
N VAL A 478 54.68 7.32 42.97
CA VAL A 478 56.00 7.89 43.29
C VAL A 478 56.27 9.11 42.41
N THR A 479 55.88 9.09 41.15
CA THR A 479 55.99 10.24 40.25
C THR A 479 55.08 11.38 40.72
N ILE A 480 53.82 11.10 41.07
CA ILE A 480 52.88 12.10 41.61
C ILE A 480 53.37 12.65 42.96
N LEU A 481 53.81 11.80 43.90
CA LEU A 481 54.38 12.23 45.19
C LEU A 481 55.65 13.06 44.98
N SER A 482 56.52 12.68 44.05
CA SER A 482 57.73 13.44 43.76
C SER A 482 57.36 14.83 43.23
N THR A 483 56.37 14.93 42.34
CA THR A 483 55.90 16.22 41.78
C THR A 483 55.28 17.12 42.86
N ILE A 484 54.51 16.53 43.78
CA ILE A 484 53.94 17.24 44.95
C ILE A 484 55.06 17.68 45.91
N ALA A 485 56.07 16.85 46.14
CA ALA A 485 57.22 17.21 46.97
C ALA A 485 58.03 18.35 46.35
N THR A 486 58.22 18.39 45.02
CA THR A 486 58.88 19.51 44.33
C THR A 486 58.06 20.80 44.46
N LEU A 487 56.73 20.72 44.34
CA LEU A 487 55.82 21.86 44.54
C LEU A 487 55.86 22.38 45.99
N ALA A 488 55.87 21.48 46.98
CA ALA A 488 55.99 21.86 48.39
C ALA A 488 57.36 22.49 48.70
N THR A 489 58.44 21.99 48.08
CA THR A 489 59.80 22.55 48.22
C THR A 489 59.91 23.92 47.55
N ALA A 490 59.30 24.08 46.37
CA ALA A 490 59.23 25.37 45.68
C ALA A 490 58.39 26.38 46.48
N TYR A 491 57.25 25.96 47.05
CA TYR A 491 56.40 26.79 47.88
C TYR A 491 57.10 27.19 49.19
N THR A 492 57.78 26.27 49.87
CA THR A 492 58.55 26.60 51.08
C THR A 492 59.75 27.49 50.78
N GLY A 493 60.45 27.26 49.66
CA GLY A 493 61.47 28.17 49.15
C GLY A 493 60.92 29.59 48.89
N LEU A 494 59.79 29.70 48.20
CA LEU A 494 59.10 30.99 48.01
C LEU A 494 58.68 31.62 49.33
N TYR A 495 58.14 30.83 50.27
CA TYR A 495 57.72 31.30 51.59
C TYR A 495 58.91 31.89 52.36
N PHE A 496 60.07 31.24 52.38
CA PHE A 496 61.27 31.80 53.01
C PHE A 496 61.81 33.04 52.29
N ILE A 497 61.73 33.10 50.96
CA ILE A 497 62.14 34.29 50.19
C ILE A 497 61.23 35.49 50.50
N PHE A 498 59.92 35.28 50.65
CA PHE A 498 58.94 36.36 50.82
C PHE A 498 58.59 36.68 52.29
N HIS A 499 58.78 35.75 53.23
CA HIS A 499 58.39 35.89 54.64
C HIS A 499 59.53 35.64 55.64
N GLY A 500 60.75 35.35 55.17
CA GLY A 500 61.96 35.39 56.00
C GLY A 500 62.35 36.83 56.31
N GLN A 501 61.75 37.43 57.33
CA GLN A 501 62.09 38.78 57.77
C GLN A 501 63.51 38.83 58.36
N VAL A 502 64.26 39.80 57.83
CA VAL A 502 65.00 40.82 58.60
C VAL A 502 64.93 40.61 60.11
N ASN A 503 66.05 40.15 60.66
CA ASN A 503 66.73 40.78 61.80
C ASN A 503 68.23 40.52 61.66
#